data_AF-W7DVD2-F1
#
_entry.id   AF-W7DVD2-F1
#
_cell.length_a   1.000
_cell.length_b   1.000
_cell.length_c   1.000
_cell.angle_alpha   90.00
_cell.angle_beta   90.00
_cell.angle_gamma   90.00
#
_symmetry.space_group_name_H-M   'P 1'
#
loop_
_entity.id
_entity.type
_entity.pdbx_description
1 polymer ?
#
loop_
_entity_poly.entity_id
_entity_poly.type
_entity_poly.pdbx_seq_one_letter_code
_entity_poly.pdbx_strand_id
1 'polypeptide(L)'
;QADRLVGLSMLVAATAVFVYYTVWTLFMPFVDDDHILHSLFLPRVWAIRIPVILLILGTTVVGSFVSVVMIKSNRKKALKAQQKKAS
;
A
#
# COMPACT_ATOMS: atom_id res chain seq x y z
N GLN A 1 2.16 21.88 19.58
CA GLN A 1 3.20 21.01 20.19
C GLN A 1 2.94 19.53 19.89
N ALA A 2 1.70 19.05 20.00
CA ALA A 2 1.32 17.68 19.66
C ALA A 2 1.68 17.26 18.22
N ASP A 3 1.39 18.11 17.22
CA ASP A 3 1.66 17.78 15.80
C ASP A 3 3.14 17.54 15.51
N ARG A 4 4.03 18.27 16.19
CA ARG A 4 5.49 18.12 16.05
C ARG A 4 5.98 16.83 16.69
N LEU A 5 5.39 16.41 17.81
CA LEU A 5 5.71 15.14 18.46
C LEU A 5 5.21 13.96 17.64
N VAL A 6 4.00 14.04 17.08
CA VAL A 6 3.45 13.03 16.17
C VAL A 6 4.28 12.93 14.89
N GLY A 7 4.66 14.06 14.30
CA GLY A 7 5.56 14.06 13.14
C GLY A 7 6.91 13.41 13.44
N LEU A 8 7.49 13.69 14.61
CA LEU A 8 8.75 13.07 15.03
C LEU A 8 8.59 11.56 15.25
N SER A 9 7.52 11.12 15.92
CA SER A 9 7.29 9.69 16.15
C SER A 9 7.06 8.93 14.85
N MET A 10 6.29 9.51 13.91
CA MET A 10 6.12 8.96 12.57
C MET A 10 7.44 8.88 11.81
N LEU A 11 8.29 9.91 11.90
CA LEU A 11 9.61 9.91 11.24
C LEU A 11 10.51 8.82 11.80
N VAL A 12 10.61 8.70 13.12
CA VAL A 12 11.42 7.66 13.77
C VAL A 12 10.92 6.27 13.41
N ALA A 13 9.60 6.05 13.44
CA ALA A 13 9.00 4.79 13.05
C ALA A 13 9.28 4.45 11.57
N ALA A 14 9.09 5.43 10.67
CA ALA A 14 9.35 5.25 9.24
C ALA A 14 10.84 4.91 8.99
N THR A 15 11.77 5.60 9.65
CA THR A 15 13.20 5.32 9.55
C THR A 15 13.54 3.93 10.06
N ALA A 16 12.99 3.50 11.20
CA ALA A 16 13.23 2.16 11.73
C ALA A 16 12.72 1.07 10.78
N VAL A 17 11.51 1.23 10.23
CA VAL A 17 10.95 0.30 9.24
C VAL A 17 11.79 0.29 7.96
N PHE A 18 12.22 1.45 7.49
CA PHE A 18 13.07 1.57 6.30
C PHE A 18 14.40 0.84 6.48
N VAL A 19 15.09 1.05 7.60
CA VAL A 19 16.35 0.37 7.91
C VAL A 19 16.13 -1.14 8.01
N TYR A 20 15.10 -1.59 8.74
CA TYR A 20 14.77 -3.00 8.86
C TYR A 20 14.55 -3.65 7.48
N TYR A 21 13.75 -3.01 6.63
CA TYR A 21 13.45 -3.52 5.30
C TYR A 21 14.67 -3.49 4.37
N THR A 22 15.52 -2.48 4.49
CA THR A 22 16.77 -2.36 3.73
C THR A 22 17.74 -3.48 4.09
N VAL A 23 17.94 -3.74 5.39
CA VAL A 23 18.77 -4.86 5.86
C VAL A 23 18.19 -6.20 5.39
N TRP A 24 16.88 -6.38 5.55
CA TRP A 24 16.20 -7.61 5.17
C TRP A 24 16.27 -7.91 3.67
N THR A 25 16.18 -6.89 2.81
CA THR A 25 16.13 -7.09 1.35
C THR A 25 17.50 -7.07 0.69
N LEU A 26 18.39 -6.18 1.12
CA LEU A 26 19.67 -5.96 0.47
C LEU A 26 20.82 -6.70 1.14
N PHE A 27 20.82 -6.87 2.47
CA PHE A 27 21.96 -7.44 3.19
C PHE A 27 21.81 -8.94 3.52
N MET A 28 20.61 -9.39 3.90
CA MET A 28 20.32 -10.82 4.11
C MET A 28 20.58 -11.77 2.92
N PRO A 29 20.65 -11.37 1.63
CA PRO A 29 21.16 -12.27 0.57
C PRO A 29 22.63 -12.65 0.68
N PHE A 30 23.43 -11.92 1.45
CA PHE A 30 24.86 -12.17 1.60
C PHE A 30 25.22 -12.83 2.93
N VAL A 31 24.22 -13.15 3.76
CA VAL A 31 24.37 -13.84 5.05
C VAL A 31 24.12 -15.33 4.82
N ASP A 32 24.95 -16.18 5.43
CA ASP A 32 24.80 -17.63 5.36
C ASP A 32 23.51 -18.09 6.02
N ASP A 33 22.83 -19.06 5.42
CA ASP A 33 21.50 -19.53 5.84
C ASP A 33 21.49 -20.09 7.28
N ASP A 34 22.62 -20.59 7.77
CA ASP A 34 22.79 -21.16 9.12
C ASP A 34 22.97 -20.09 10.20
N HIS A 35 23.08 -18.81 9.81
CA HIS A 35 23.35 -17.73 10.75
C HIS A 35 22.11 -17.39 11.59
N ILE A 36 22.30 -17.19 12.89
CA ILE A 36 21.25 -16.81 13.85
C ILE A 36 20.41 -15.58 13.45
N LEU A 37 20.93 -14.74 12.55
CA LEU A 37 20.25 -13.53 12.07
C LEU A 37 18.99 -13.89 11.28
N HIS A 38 18.94 -15.07 10.63
CA HIS A 38 17.75 -15.56 9.95
C HIS A 38 16.54 -15.74 10.87
N SER A 39 16.73 -15.79 12.20
CA SER A 39 15.61 -15.81 13.17
C SER A 39 14.93 -14.45 13.34
N LEU A 40 15.61 -13.35 13.01
CA LEU A 40 15.09 -11.98 13.13
C LEU A 40 14.34 -11.50 11.88
N PHE A 41 14.47 -12.25 10.78
CA PHE A 41 13.92 -11.89 9.48
C PHE A 41 13.02 -13.01 8.96
N LEU A 42 11.92 -12.65 8.32
CA LEU A 42 11.11 -13.64 7.63
C LEU A 42 11.86 -14.24 6.43
N PRO A 43 11.44 -15.42 5.93
CA PRO A 43 11.99 -15.99 4.71
C PRO A 43 11.97 -14.97 3.56
N ARG A 44 13.03 -14.94 2.76
CA ARG A 44 13.27 -13.98 1.67
C ARG A 44 12.08 -13.77 0.73
N VAL A 45 11.30 -14.82 0.50
CA VAL A 45 10.10 -14.76 -0.35
C VAL A 45 9.11 -13.70 0.12
N TRP A 46 9.01 -13.47 1.43
CA TRP A 46 8.09 -12.46 2.00
C TRP A 46 8.53 -11.02 1.73
N ALA A 47 9.84 -10.77 1.60
CA ALA A 47 10.37 -9.45 1.24
C ALA A 47 9.91 -9.01 -0.17
N ILE A 48 9.52 -9.95 -1.03
CA ILE A 48 8.95 -9.65 -2.36
C ILE A 48 7.42 -9.67 -2.30
N ARG A 49 6.82 -10.62 -1.57
CA ARG A 49 5.36 -10.76 -1.49
C ARG A 49 4.68 -9.56 -0.84
N ILE A 50 5.25 -8.98 0.22
CA ILE A 50 4.63 -7.86 0.95
C ILE A 50 4.38 -6.65 0.02
N PRO A 51 5.37 -6.13 -0.73
CA PRO A 51 5.16 -5.03 -1.67
C PRO A 51 4.16 -5.38 -2.77
N VAL A 52 4.23 -6.60 -3.31
CA VAL A 52 3.32 -7.05 -4.37
C VAL A 52 1.88 -7.08 -3.89
N ILE A 53 1.62 -7.62 -2.70
CA ILE A 53 0.27 -7.65 -2.10
C ILE A 53 -0.22 -6.23 -1.86
N LEU A 54 0.62 -5.33 -1.31
CA LEU A 54 0.25 -3.94 -1.10
C LEU A 54 -0.10 -3.22 -2.41
N LEU A 55 0.66 -3.45 -3.48
CA LEU A 55 0.37 -2.90 -4.80
C LEU A 55 -0.96 -3.43 -5.36
N ILE A 56 -1.20 -4.74 -5.29
CA ILE A 56 -2.45 -5.35 -5.75
C ILE A 56 -3.63 -4.80 -4.95
N LEU A 57 -3.52 -4.75 -3.62
CA LEU A 57 -4.59 -4.21 -2.77
C LEU A 57 -4.84 -2.73 -3.07
N GLY A 58 -3.79 -1.92 -3.14
CA GLY A 58 -3.90 -0.50 -3.44
C GLY A 58 -4.56 -0.25 -4.80
N THR A 59 -4.07 -0.92 -5.84
CA THR A 59 -4.64 -0.79 -7.20
C THR A 59 -6.07 -1.32 -7.29
N THR A 60 -6.39 -2.41 -6.59
CA THR A 60 -7.75 -2.96 -6.54
C THR A 60 -8.70 -1.98 -5.86
N VAL A 61 -8.30 -1.37 -4.75
CA VAL A 61 -9.11 -0.38 -4.02
C VAL A 61 -9.34 0.86 -4.87
N VAL A 62 -8.27 1.43 -5.45
CA VAL A 62 -8.38 2.61 -6.32
C VAL A 62 -9.22 2.30 -7.56
N GLY A 63 -8.96 1.19 -8.23
CA GLY A 63 -9.70 0.75 -9.41
C GLY A 63 -11.19 0.58 -9.11
N SER A 64 -11.53 -0.14 -8.03
CA SER A 64 -12.91 -0.34 -7.60
C SER A 64 -13.62 0.98 -7.30
N PHE A 65 -12.95 1.89 -6.61
CA PHE A 65 -13.50 3.21 -6.31
C PHE A 65 -13.80 4.01 -7.58
N VAL A 66 -12.82 4.07 -8.51
CA VAL A 66 -12.97 4.75 -9.80
C VAL A 66 -14.12 4.15 -10.61
N SER A 67 -14.22 2.83 -10.71
CA SER A 67 -15.31 2.15 -11.40
C SER A 67 -16.68 2.52 -10.81
N VAL A 68 -16.81 2.50 -9.48
CA VAL A 68 -18.08 2.84 -8.80
C VAL A 68 -18.50 4.28 -9.07
N VAL A 69 -17.58 5.25 -8.99
CA VAL A 69 -17.92 6.67 -9.23
C VAL A 69 -18.28 6.93 -10.70
N MET A 70 -17.62 6.24 -11.64
CA MET A 70 -17.94 6.35 -13.07
C MET A 70 -19.34 5.80 -13.37
N ILE A 71 -19.68 4.60 -12.85
CA ILE A 71 -21.00 4.00 -13.04
C ILE A 71 -22.09 4.92 -12.47
N LYS A 72 -21.92 5.42 -11.24
CA LYS A 72 -22.88 6.31 -10.59
C LYS A 72 -23.04 7.64 -11.33
N SER A 73 -21.93 8.22 -11.78
CA SER A 73 -21.93 9.46 -12.57
C SER A 73 -22.65 9.29 -13.91
N ASN A 74 -22.36 8.21 -14.64
CA ASN A 74 -22.96 7.94 -15.94
C ASN A 74 -24.45 7.64 -15.84
N ARG A 75 -24.88 6.86 -14.83
CA ARG A 75 -26.30 6.61 -14.53
C ARG A 75 -27.05 7.90 -14.21
N LYS A 76 -26.45 8.79 -13.41
CA LYS A 76 -27.04 10.12 -13.11
C LYS A 76 -27.20 10.97 -14.37
N LYS A 77 -26.21 10.96 -15.27
CA LYS A 77 -26.29 11.66 -16.57
C LYS A 77 -27.39 11.08 -17.47
N ALA A 78 -27.48 9.75 -17.56
CA ALA A 78 -28.51 9.07 -18.35
C ALA A 78 -29.93 9.38 -17.88
N LEU A 79 -30.17 9.36 -16.56
CA LEU A 79 -31.48 9.70 -15.97
C LEU A 79 -31.89 11.15 -16.27
N LYS A 80 -30.97 12.11 -16.13
CA LYS A 80 -31.23 13.52 -16.47
C LYS A 80 -31.54 13.72 -17.95
N ALA A 81 -30.85 12.99 -18.83
CA ALA A 81 -31.10 13.05 -20.27
C ALA A 81 -32.48 12.47 -20.64
N GLN A 82 -32.94 11.43 -19.94
CA GLN A 82 -34.29 10.88 -20.12
C GLN A 82 -35.37 11.85 -19.64
N GLN A 83 -35.19 12.47 -18.47
CA GLN A 83 -36.12 13.48 -17.95
C GLN A 83 -36.29 14.66 -18.90
N LYS A 84 -35.19 15.16 -19.50
CA LYS A 84 -35.24 16.27 -20.47
C LYS A 84 -35.90 15.90 -21.80
N LYS A 85 -35.97 14.61 -22.16
CA LYS A 85 -36.69 14.14 -23.35
C LYS A 85 -38.19 13.91 -23.11
N ALA A 86 -38.58 13.75 -21.85
CA ALA A 86 -39.97 13.52 -21.44
C ALA A 86 -40.72 14.82 -21.06
N SER A 87 -40.01 15.94 -20.94
CA SER A 87 -40.53 17.30 -20.77
C SER A 87 -40.56 18.05 -22.10
#